data_AF-A0A0X8CJF2-F1
#
_entry.id   AF-A0A0X8CJF2-F1
#
_cell.length_a   1.000
_cell.length_b   1.000
_cell.length_c   1.000
_cell.angle_alpha   90.00
_cell.angle_beta   90.00
_cell.angle_gamma   90.00
#
_symmetry.space_group_name_H-M   'P 1'
#
loop_
_entity.id
_entity.type
_entity.pdbx_description
1 polymer ?
#
loop_
_entity_poly.entity_id
_entity_poly.type
_entity_poly.pdbx_seq_one_letter_code
_entity_poly.pdbx_strand_id
1 'polypeptide(L)'
;MVRALVLLLAQLAATPIVSETVETGEHRLVDLRTFECRDITRSTVLQRVCYDRAQQDLIVAIDGRYDRYCGVAAETIDSLLSAPSMGQFFNQNIKRDATAGRYACGTRERLQRS
;
A
#
# COMPACT_ATOMS: atom_id res chain seq x y z
N MET A 1 -10.10 -32.75 25.88
CA MET A 1 -10.76 -31.69 25.07
C MET A 1 -9.80 -30.54 24.74
N VAL A 2 -8.91 -30.12 25.66
CA VAL A 2 -7.86 -29.11 25.43
C VAL A 2 -6.91 -29.44 24.27
N ARG A 3 -6.52 -30.73 24.12
CA ARG A 3 -5.62 -31.18 23.04
C ARG A 3 -6.16 -30.95 21.62
N ALA A 4 -7.48 -31.10 21.43
CA ALA A 4 -8.11 -30.86 20.14
C ALA A 4 -8.14 -29.35 19.81
N LEU A 5 -8.31 -28.50 20.83
CA LEU A 5 -8.30 -27.05 20.68
C LEU A 5 -6.91 -26.51 20.28
N VAL A 6 -5.84 -27.06 20.88
CA VAL A 6 -4.44 -26.70 20.56
C VAL A 6 -4.08 -27.09 19.12
N LEU A 7 -4.54 -28.25 18.65
CA LEU A 7 -4.34 -28.67 17.27
C LEU A 7 -5.08 -27.78 16.28
N LEU A 8 -6.31 -27.36 16.60
CA LEU A 8 -7.09 -26.45 15.76
C LEU A 8 -6.42 -25.06 15.64
N LEU A 9 -5.90 -24.52 16.75
CA LEU A 9 -5.20 -23.23 16.78
C LEU A 9 -3.87 -23.25 15.99
N ALA A 10 -3.16 -24.38 15.98
CA ALA A 10 -1.91 -24.54 15.24
C ALA A 10 -2.12 -24.49 13.71
N GLN A 11 -3.30 -24.88 13.21
CA GLN A 11 -3.60 -24.89 11.77
C GLN A 11 -3.83 -23.50 11.18
N LEU A 12 -4.26 -22.53 11.99
CA LEU A 12 -4.49 -21.15 11.55
C LEU A 12 -3.18 -20.33 11.40
N ALA A 13 -2.08 -20.80 11.99
CA ALA A 13 -0.79 -20.09 11.97
C ALA A 13 0.04 -20.36 10.69
N ALA A 14 -0.40 -21.27 9.82
CA ALA A 14 0.36 -21.74 8.67
C ALA A 14 -0.03 -21.06 7.34
N THR A 15 -0.58 -19.83 7.37
CA THR A 15 -0.76 -19.08 6.13
C THR A 15 0.61 -18.63 5.62
N PRO A 16 1.08 -19.08 4.45
CA PRO A 16 2.33 -18.59 3.89
C PRO A 16 2.18 -17.09 3.66
N ILE A 17 3.06 -16.30 4.29
CA ILE A 17 3.25 -14.90 3.93
C ILE A 17 3.98 -14.92 2.60
N VAL A 18 3.23 -15.02 1.50
CA VAL A 18 3.79 -14.86 0.17
C VAL A 18 4.15 -13.39 0.04
N SER A 19 5.45 -13.10 0.07
CA SER A 19 5.97 -11.78 -0.29
C SER A 19 5.68 -11.55 -1.77
N GLU A 20 4.69 -10.73 -2.07
CA GLU A 20 4.46 -10.24 -3.42
C GLU A 20 5.49 -9.15 -3.72
N THR A 21 6.15 -9.21 -4.89
CA THR A 21 7.01 -8.12 -5.38
C THR A 21 6.34 -7.49 -6.58
N VAL A 22 6.23 -6.17 -6.58
CA VAL A 22 5.66 -5.40 -7.69
C VAL A 22 6.69 -4.50 -8.32
N GLU A 23 6.59 -4.31 -9.64
CA GLU A 23 7.38 -3.33 -10.36
C GLU A 23 6.59 -2.03 -10.49
N THR A 24 7.17 -0.94 -9.99
CA THR A 24 6.59 0.41 -10.07
C THR A 24 6.85 1.05 -11.44
N GLY A 25 6.12 2.12 -11.77
CA GLY A 25 6.33 2.90 -13.00
C GLY A 25 7.75 3.48 -13.16
N GLU A 26 8.53 3.55 -12.08
CA GLU A 26 9.95 3.93 -12.10
C GLU A 26 10.90 2.74 -12.36
N HIS A 27 10.38 1.58 -12.83
CA HIS A 27 11.11 0.31 -13.00
C HIS A 27 11.79 -0.18 -11.71
N ARG A 28 11.18 0.15 -10.57
CA ARG A 28 11.68 -0.25 -9.26
C ARG A 28 10.86 -1.40 -8.72
N LEU A 29 11.56 -2.48 -8.35
CA LEU A 29 10.98 -3.60 -7.63
C LEU A 29 10.78 -3.24 -6.15
N VAL A 30 9.57 -3.46 -5.65
CA VAL A 30 9.23 -3.27 -4.24
C VAL A 30 8.65 -4.56 -3.68
N ASP A 31 9.27 -5.07 -2.63
CA ASP A 31 8.75 -6.20 -1.84
C ASP A 31 7.63 -5.69 -0.91
N LEU A 32 6.43 -6.24 -1.06
CA LEU A 32 5.23 -5.84 -0.34
C LEU A 32 5.10 -6.49 1.04
N ARG A 33 6.12 -7.21 1.52
CA ARG A 33 6.09 -7.91 2.82
C ARG A 33 5.59 -7.09 4.00
N THR A 34 5.90 -5.79 4.03
CA THR A 34 5.54 -4.87 5.11
C THR A 34 4.28 -4.06 4.82
N PHE A 35 3.68 -4.22 3.65
CA PHE A 35 2.53 -3.46 3.20
C PHE A 35 1.24 -4.20 3.55
N GLU A 36 0.26 -3.44 4.04
CA GLU A 36 -1.13 -3.89 4.10
C GLU A 36 -1.82 -3.61 2.77
N CYS A 37 -2.05 -4.66 1.98
CA CYS A 37 -2.68 -4.57 0.67
C CYS A 37 -4.18 -4.87 0.69
N ARG A 38 -4.95 -4.07 -0.03
CA ARG A 38 -6.39 -4.20 -0.22
C ARG A 38 -6.73 -4.08 -1.69
N ASP A 39 -7.36 -5.10 -2.25
CA ASP A 39 -7.99 -5.03 -3.56
C ASP A 39 -9.24 -4.15 -3.48
N ILE A 40 -9.40 -3.26 -4.45
CA ILE A 40 -10.44 -2.25 -4.46
C ILE A 40 -11.45 -2.56 -5.57
N THR A 41 -12.68 -2.90 -5.18
CA THR A 41 -13.78 -3.19 -6.10
C THR A 41 -14.75 -2.03 -6.29
N ARG A 42 -14.72 -1.05 -5.37
CA ARG A 42 -15.65 0.09 -5.33
C ARG A 42 -15.14 1.35 -6.06
N SER A 43 -14.10 1.20 -6.88
CA SER A 43 -13.45 2.28 -7.62
C SER A 43 -13.10 1.80 -9.02
N THR A 44 -13.27 2.66 -10.02
CA THR A 44 -12.84 2.42 -11.40
C THR A 44 -11.42 2.91 -11.69
N VAL A 45 -10.81 3.66 -10.77
CA VAL A 45 -9.46 4.23 -10.91
C VAL A 45 -8.44 3.36 -10.16
N LEU A 46 -8.61 3.24 -8.84
CA LEU A 46 -7.78 2.40 -7.99
C LEU A 46 -8.28 0.95 -8.04
N GLN A 47 -7.38 0.04 -8.40
CA GLN A 47 -7.60 -1.41 -8.42
C GLN A 47 -7.06 -2.08 -7.15
N ARG A 48 -5.96 -1.56 -6.59
CA ARG A 48 -5.33 -2.04 -5.36
C ARG A 48 -4.68 -0.88 -4.63
N VAL A 49 -4.71 -0.94 -3.29
CA VAL A 49 -4.01 -0.01 -2.40
C VAL A 49 -3.18 -0.83 -1.42
N CYS A 50 -1.88 -0.58 -1.38
CA CYS A 50 -0.93 -1.18 -0.44
C CYS A 50 -0.32 -0.06 0.38
N TYR A 51 -0.35 -0.18 1.71
CA TYR A 51 0.21 0.86 2.59
C TYR A 51 1.11 0.26 3.67
N ASP A 52 2.34 0.79 3.77
CA ASP A 52 3.23 0.56 4.89
C ASP A 52 3.15 1.77 5.83
N ARG A 53 2.49 1.58 6.98
CA ARG A 53 2.30 2.64 7.98
C ARG A 53 3.60 3.06 8.66
N ALA A 54 4.57 2.15 8.80
CA ALA A 54 5.84 2.45 9.44
C ALA A 54 6.72 3.33 8.54
N GLN A 55 6.67 3.09 7.23
CA GLN A 55 7.43 3.85 6.24
C GLN A 55 6.65 5.03 5.63
N GLN A 56 5.35 5.13 5.93
CA GLN A 56 4.42 6.06 5.29
C GLN A 56 4.45 5.93 3.76
N ASP A 57 4.53 4.69 3.28
CA ASP A 57 4.73 4.37 1.87
C ASP A 57 3.44 3.81 1.29
N LEU A 58 2.97 4.43 0.22
CA LEU A 58 1.74 4.08 -0.47
C LEU A 58 2.08 3.56 -1.86
N ILE A 59 1.61 2.36 -2.17
CA ILE A 59 1.59 1.81 -3.52
C ILE A 59 0.14 1.67 -3.97
N VAL A 60 -0.17 2.14 -5.17
CA VAL A 60 -1.49 1.98 -5.79
C VAL A 60 -1.38 1.31 -7.13
N ALA A 61 -2.34 0.44 -7.46
CA ALA A 61 -2.51 -0.09 -8.80
C ALA A 61 -3.58 0.72 -9.55
N ILE A 62 -3.21 1.23 -10.73
CA ILE A 62 -4.07 1.99 -11.64
C ILE A 62 -3.82 1.44 -13.05
N ASP A 63 -4.88 0.98 -13.72
CA ASP A 63 -4.80 0.39 -15.07
C ASP A 63 -3.69 -0.69 -15.20
N GLY A 64 -3.52 -1.53 -14.16
CA GLY A 64 -2.52 -2.59 -14.11
C GLY A 64 -1.08 -2.13 -13.87
N ARG A 65 -0.85 -0.83 -13.63
CA ARG A 65 0.47 -0.27 -13.29
C ARG A 65 0.53 0.11 -11.82
N TYR A 66 1.69 -0.08 -11.21
CA TYR A 66 1.93 0.31 -9.82
C TYR A 66 2.66 1.65 -9.74
N ASP A 67 2.09 2.59 -9.00
CA ASP A 67 2.74 3.86 -8.66
C ASP A 67 3.04 3.90 -7.16
N ARG A 68 4.20 4.46 -6.78
CA ARG A 68 4.65 4.59 -5.40
C ARG A 68 4.66 6.06 -4.96
N TYR A 69 4.21 6.30 -3.73
CA TYR A 69 4.09 7.61 -3.11
C TYR A 69 4.65 7.56 -1.69
N CYS A 70 5.71 8.29 -1.43
CA CYS A 70 6.38 8.27 -0.13
C CYS A 70 5.94 9.43 0.77
N GLY A 71 5.81 9.17 2.07
CA GLY A 71 5.43 10.20 3.05
C GLY A 71 3.95 10.51 3.11
N VAL A 72 3.10 9.59 2.64
CA VAL A 72 1.65 9.76 2.74
C VAL A 72 1.22 9.44 4.16
N ALA A 73 0.67 10.43 4.86
CA ALA A 73 0.21 10.28 6.23
C ALA A 73 -0.93 9.24 6.32
N ALA A 74 -0.99 8.52 7.44
CA ALA A 74 -1.93 7.42 7.58
C ALA A 74 -3.39 7.90 7.60
N GLU A 75 -3.63 9.11 8.11
CA GLU A 75 -4.92 9.78 8.11
C GLU A 75 -5.42 10.06 6.68
N THR A 76 -4.50 10.34 5.75
CA THR A 76 -4.82 10.51 4.32
C THR A 76 -5.24 9.18 3.70
N ILE A 77 -4.63 8.06 4.12
CA ILE A 77 -5.01 6.71 3.67
C ILE A 77 -6.36 6.31 4.25
N ASP A 78 -6.59 6.54 5.54
CA ASP A 78 -7.87 6.27 6.19
C ASP A 78 -8.99 7.06 5.47
N SER A 79 -8.74 8.33 5.15
CA SER A 79 -9.65 9.18 4.37
C SER A 79 -9.87 8.67 2.94
N LEU A 80 -8.82 8.19 2.26
CA LEU A 80 -8.93 7.58 0.92
C LEU A 80 -9.82 6.32 0.98
N LEU A 81 -9.57 5.45 1.96
CA LEU A 81 -10.27 4.18 2.12
C LEU A 81 -11.71 4.33 2.62
N SER A 82 -12.08 5.48 3.19
CA SER A 82 -13.46 5.80 3.56
C SER A 82 -14.17 6.72 2.55
N ALA A 83 -13.47 7.28 1.57
CA ALA A 83 -14.03 8.25 0.64
C ALA A 83 -15.21 7.66 -0.18
N PRO A 84 -16.29 8.43 -0.42
CA PRO A 84 -17.39 8.00 -1.29
C PRO A 84 -16.93 7.67 -2.71
N SER A 85 -16.00 8.48 -3.25
CA SER A 85 -15.32 8.24 -4.53
C SER A 85 -13.81 8.22 -4.31
N MET A 86 -13.25 7.01 -4.20
CA MET A 86 -11.82 6.83 -3.94
C MET A 86 -10.95 7.42 -5.04
N GLY A 87 -11.32 7.22 -6.30
CA GLY A 87 -10.59 7.76 -7.45
C GLY A 87 -10.57 9.29 -7.46
N GLN A 88 -11.69 9.94 -7.12
CA GLN A 88 -11.74 11.40 -7.01
C GLN A 88 -10.86 11.90 -5.86
N PHE A 89 -10.96 11.28 -4.67
CA PHE A 89 -10.13 11.64 -3.53
C PHE A 89 -8.64 11.52 -3.87
N PHE A 90 -8.24 10.39 -4.47
CA PHE A 90 -6.87 10.14 -4.89
C PHE A 90 -6.35 11.20 -5.86
N ASN A 91 -7.12 11.51 -6.91
CA ASN A 91 -6.73 12.50 -7.91
C ASN A 91 -6.53 13.90 -7.31
N GLN A 92 -7.39 14.29 -6.37
CA GLN A 92 -7.39 15.63 -5.78
C GLN A 92 -6.34 15.82 -4.68
N ASN A 93 -6.11 14.79 -3.84
CA ASN A 93 -5.33 14.92 -2.61
C ASN A 93 -3.98 14.21 -2.65
N ILE A 94 -3.80 13.23 -3.54
CA ILE A 94 -2.56 12.43 -3.61
C ILE A 94 -1.85 12.72 -4.93
N LYS A 95 -2.51 12.45 -6.07
CA LYS A 95 -1.90 12.61 -7.39
C LYS A 95 -1.48 14.06 -7.67
N ARG A 96 -2.36 15.02 -7.37
CA ARG A 96 -2.07 16.46 -7.52
C ARG A 96 -0.85 16.90 -6.71
N ASP A 97 -0.78 16.48 -5.45
CA ASP A 97 0.32 16.81 -4.54
C ASP A 97 1.63 16.11 -4.94
N ALA A 98 1.54 14.89 -5.48
CA ALA A 98 2.67 14.18 -6.04
C ALA A 98 3.26 14.90 -7.27
N THR A 99 2.41 15.45 -8.15
CA THR A 99 2.86 16.30 -9.26
C THR A 99 3.58 17.57 -8.76
N ALA A 100 3.21 18.07 -7.58
CA ALA A 100 3.92 19.16 -6.90
C ALA A 100 5.17 18.70 -6.12
N GLY A 101 5.53 17.41 -6.18
CA GLY A 101 6.72 16.83 -5.57
C GLY A 101 6.58 16.42 -4.10
N ARG A 102 5.42 16.60 -3.46
CA ARG A 102 5.22 16.33 -2.02
C ARG A 102 5.42 14.86 -1.64
N TYR A 103 5.17 13.95 -2.57
CA TYR A 103 5.24 12.50 -2.34
C TYR A 103 6.36 11.78 -3.11
N ALA A 104 7.37 12.52 -3.57
CA ALA A 104 8.51 11.93 -4.26
C ALA A 104 9.40 11.11 -3.29
N CYS A 105 9.74 9.87 -3.66
CA CYS A 105 10.51 8.95 -2.82
C CYS A 105 12.01 9.28 -2.72
N GLY A 106 12.56 10.03 -3.69
CA GLY A 106 14.00 10.29 -3.78
C GLY A 106 14.62 11.08 -2.62
N THR A 107 13.85 11.84 -1.85
CA THR A 107 14.38 12.67 -0.75
C THR A 107 14.60 11.87 0.55
N ARG A 108 13.80 10.83 0.82
CA ARG A 108 13.90 10.02 2.05
C ARG A 108 14.92 8.89 1.96
N GLU A 109 15.11 8.31 0.77
CA GLU A 109 16.02 7.16 0.59
C GLU A 109 17.51 7.52 0.75
N ARG A 110 17.86 8.81 0.60
CA ARG A 110 19.21 9.31 0.89
C ARG A 110 19.51 9.36 2.39
N LEU A 111 18.50 9.55 3.22
CA LEU A 111 18.61 9.61 4.69
C LEU A 111 18.70 8.22 5.34
N GLN A 112 18.08 7.20 4.75
CA GLN A 112 18.19 5.81 5.23
C GLN A 112 19.51 5.12 4.85
N ARG A 113 20.32 5.72 3.97
CA ARG A 113 21.60 5.17 3.48
C ARG A 113 22.83 5.89 4.04
N SER A 114 22.65 6.86 4.95
CA SER A 114 23.71 7.59 5.66
C SER A 114 23.78 7.15 7.11
#